data_AF-A0AA41SHT7-F1
#
_entry.id   AF-A0AA41SHT7-F1
#
_cell.length_a   1.000
_cell.length_b   1.000
_cell.length_c   1.000
_cell.angle_alpha   90.00
_cell.angle_beta   90.00
_cell.angle_gamma   90.00
#
_symmetry.space_group_name_H-M   'P 1'
#
loop_
_entity.id
_entity.type
_entity.pdbx_description
1 polymer ?
#
loop_
_entity_poly.entity_id
_entity_poly.type
_entity_poly.pdbx_seq_one_letter_code
_entity_poly.pdbx_strand_id
1 'polypeptide(L)' 'KALNSIFRQWNTSAGSMWNISGEPCSGAAIDQTNLENPDFNPAIKCSCGTTNGSCHITQL' A
#
# COMPACT_ATOMS: atom_id res chain seq x y z
N LYS A 1 5.35 8.32 -3.27
CA LYS A 1 5.46 8.41 -4.76
C LYS A 1 5.22 7.08 -5.48
N ALA A 2 5.67 5.93 -4.95
CA ALA A 2 5.48 4.62 -5.58
C ALA A 2 4.00 4.24 -5.77
N LEU A 3 3.15 4.48 -4.77
CA LEU A 3 1.72 4.14 -4.83
C LEU A 3 0.99 4.83 -6.01
N ASN A 4 1.21 6.14 -6.19
CA ASN A 4 0.63 6.88 -7.32
C ASN A 4 1.15 6.36 -8.68
N SER A 5 2.36 5.81 -8.74
CA SER A 5 2.89 5.19 -9.96
C SER A 5 2.13 3.91 -10.29
N ILE A 6 1.87 3.06 -9.28
CA ILE A 6 1.09 1.83 -9.43
C ILE A 6 -0.34 2.15 -9.87
N PHE A 7 -1.01 3.09 -9.20
CA PHE A 7 -2.37 3.48 -9.57
C PHE A 7 -2.47 4.04 -11.00
N ARG A 8 -1.48 4.84 -11.42
CA ARG A 8 -1.40 5.29 -12.82
C ARG A 8 -1.22 4.13 -13.80
N GLN A 9 -0.37 3.15 -13.51
CA GLN A 9 -0.19 1.97 -14.37
C GLN A 9 -1.47 1.14 -14.50
N TRP A 10 -2.26 1.07 -13.42
CA TRP A 10 -3.53 0.35 -13.42
C TRP A 10 -4.72 1.18 -13.91
N ASN A 11 -4.49 2.42 -14.32
CA ASN A 11 -5.54 3.38 -14.70
C ASN A 11 -6.64 3.50 -13.62
N THR A 12 -6.22 3.51 -12.35
CA THR A 12 -7.10 3.66 -11.19
C THR A 12 -6.69 4.86 -10.34
N SER A 13 -7.53 5.21 -9.37
CA SER A 13 -7.28 6.28 -8.41
C SER A 13 -7.17 5.73 -7.00
N ALA A 14 -6.44 6.42 -6.14
CA ALA A 14 -6.38 6.10 -4.72
C ALA A 14 -7.78 6.23 -4.11
N GLY A 15 -8.28 5.16 -3.48
CA GLY A 15 -9.49 5.22 -2.66
C GLY A 15 -9.31 6.18 -1.47
N SER A 16 -10.42 6.63 -0.88
CA SER A 16 -10.44 7.61 0.23
C SER A 16 -9.62 7.22 1.45
N MET A 17 -9.32 5.93 1.60
CA MET A 17 -8.54 5.40 2.71
C MET A 17 -7.03 5.54 2.54
N TRP A 18 -6.57 5.79 1.32
CA TRP A 18 -5.16 6.10 1.05
C TRP A 18 -4.91 7.58 1.36
N ASN A 19 -4.61 7.88 2.62
CA ASN A 19 -4.27 9.24 3.02
C ASN A 19 -2.89 9.60 2.44
N ILE A 20 -2.89 10.55 1.51
CA ILE A 20 -1.90 10.79 0.46
C ILE A 20 -0.58 11.42 0.95
N SER A 21 -0.09 11.08 2.15
CA SER A 21 1.28 11.40 2.56
C SER A 21 2.31 10.75 1.61
N GLY A 22 1.89 9.72 0.88
CA GLY A 22 2.63 9.14 -0.25
C GLY A 22 3.58 8.00 0.13
N GLU A 23 3.54 7.54 1.39
CA GLU A 23 4.21 6.34 1.87
C GLU A 23 3.29 5.11 1.76
N PRO A 24 3.53 4.22 0.76
CA PRO A 24 2.67 3.06 0.51
C PRO A 24 2.64 2.05 1.65
N CYS A 25 3.73 1.94 2.41
CA CYS A 25 3.92 0.89 3.40
C CYS A 25 3.65 1.40 4.82
N SER A 26 2.41 1.85 5.04
CA SER A 26 1.94 2.34 6.34
C SER A 26 0.53 1.82 6.64
N GLY A 27 0.11 1.87 7.90
CA GLY A 27 -1.23 1.44 8.35
C GLY A 27 -1.58 0.01 7.90
N ALA A 28 -2.70 -0.12 7.19
CA ALA A 28 -3.23 -1.40 6.69
C ALA A 28 -2.24 -2.20 5.83
N ALA A 29 -1.25 -1.53 5.21
CA ALA A 29 -0.25 -2.19 4.38
C ALA A 29 0.78 -3.00 5.18
N ILE A 30 0.96 -2.73 6.48
CA ILE A 30 1.97 -3.39 7.33
C ILE A 30 1.36 -4.08 8.56
N ASP A 31 0.05 -3.93 8.78
CA ASP A 31 -0.66 -4.58 9.88
C ASP A 31 -1.34 -5.90 9.46
N GLN A 32 -2.24 -6.41 10.30
CA GLN A 32 -2.97 -7.68 10.09
C GLN A 32 -4.26 -7.55 9.27
N THR A 33 -4.56 -6.37 8.70
CA THR A 33 -5.75 -6.16 7.85
C THR A 33 -5.71 -7.14 6.67
N ASN A 34 -6.81 -7.83 6.38
CA ASN A 34 -6.84 -8.76 5.26
C ASN A 34 -6.69 -8.00 3.92
N LEU A 35 -5.87 -8.53 3.01
CA LEU A 35 -5.72 -8.01 1.64
C LEU A 35 -7.06 -8.03 0.88
N GLU A 36 -7.93 -9.01 1.15
CA GLU A 36 -9.25 -9.14 0.52
C GLU A 36 -10.33 -8.26 1.18
N ASN A 37 -9.97 -7.40 2.13
CA ASN A 37 -10.96 -6.54 2.77
C ASN A 37 -11.54 -5.56 1.71
N PRO A 38 -12.86 -5.61 1.42
CA PRO A 38 -13.49 -4.73 0.43
C PRO A 38 -13.37 -3.25 0.81
N ASP A 39 -13.24 -2.97 2.11
CA ASP A 39 -12.69 -1.78 2.74
C ASP A 39 -11.60 -1.14 1.86
N PHE A 40 -10.53 -1.91 1.71
CA PHE A 40 -9.19 -1.51 1.33
C PHE A 40 -8.86 -1.83 -0.13
N ASN A 41 -9.82 -1.79 -1.05
CA ASN A 41 -9.59 -2.13 -2.46
C ASN A 41 -9.25 -0.87 -3.32
N PRO A 42 -8.11 -0.81 -4.02
CA PRO A 42 -7.03 -1.80 -4.08
C PRO A 42 -6.16 -1.83 -2.83
N ALA A 43 -5.85 -3.04 -2.36
CA ALA A 43 -5.06 -3.31 -1.16
C ALA A 43 -3.62 -3.65 -1.55
N ILE A 44 -2.67 -3.33 -0.68
CA ILE A 44 -1.29 -3.79 -0.84
C ILE A 44 -0.79 -4.32 0.50
N LYS A 45 0.20 -5.21 0.47
CA LYS A 45 0.98 -5.59 1.65
C LYS A 45 2.44 -5.30 1.47
N CYS A 46 3.06 -4.78 2.52
CA CYS A 46 4.48 -4.50 2.56
C CYS A 46 5.20 -5.35 3.60
N SER A 47 6.44 -5.72 3.27
CA SER A 47 7.41 -6.22 4.23
C SER A 47 8.48 -5.16 4.44
N CYS A 48 8.62 -4.69 5.68
CA CYS A 48 9.59 -3.68 6.07
C CYS A 48 10.72 -4.33 6.89
N GLY A 49 11.95 -4.21 6.40
CA GLY A 49 13.13 -4.74 7.09
C GLY A 49 13.56 -3.85 8.26
N THR A 50 14.05 -4.45 9.35
CA THR A 50 14.51 -3.73 10.54
C THR A 50 15.84 -3.00 10.34
N THR A 51 16.68 -3.46 9.41
CA THR A 51 18.11 -3.07 9.41
C THR A 51 18.45 -1.88 8.52
N ASN A 52 17.56 -1.41 7.64
CA ASN A 52 17.82 -0.25 6.77
C ASN A 52 16.59 0.63 6.50
N GLY A 53 15.44 0.35 7.15
CA GLY A 53 14.19 1.08 6.92
C GLY A 53 13.58 0.90 5.52
N SER A 54 14.07 -0.05 4.73
CA SER A 54 13.53 -0.34 3.41
C SER A 54 12.27 -1.21 3.51
N CYS A 55 11.20 -0.74 2.87
CA CYS A 55 9.96 -1.49 2.74
C CYS A 55 9.74 -1.91 1.28
N HIS A 56 9.27 -3.14 1.08
CA HIS A 56 8.94 -3.69 -0.23
C HIS A 56 7.49 -4.12 -0.27
N ILE A 57 6.79 -3.79 -1.35
CA ILE A 57 5.47 -4.36 -1.62
C ILE A 57 5.65 -5.84 -1.96
N THR A 58 4.85 -6.68 -1.32
CA THR A 58 4.90 -8.15 -1.41
C THR A 58 3.61 -8.75 -1.97
N GLN A 59 2.48 -8.03 -1.86
CA GLN A 59 1.18 -8.45 -2.39
C GLN A 59 0.39 -7.23 -2.88
N LEU A 60 -0.48 -7.47 -3.86
CA LEU A 60 -1.30 -6.52 -4.64
C LEU A 60 -2.65 -7.15 -4.95
#